data_AF-A0A920RBJ3-F1
#
_entry.id   AF-A0A920RBJ3-F1
#
_cell.length_a   1.000
_cell.length_b   1.000
_cell.length_c   1.000
_cell.angle_alpha   90.00
_cell.angle_beta   90.00
_cell.angle_gamma   90.00
#
_symmetry.space_group_name_H-M   'P 1'
#
loop_
_entity.id
_entity.type
_entity.pdbx_description
1 polymer ?
#
loop_
_entity_poly.entity_id
_entity_poly.type
_entity_poly.pdbx_seq_one_letter_code
_entity_poly.pdbx_strand_id
1 'polypeptide(L)'
;MEEAAAGEIVCIIGIDNLKISDTICDPESVEAMPVLTVDKPTISMTFQVNDSPFAGREGKFLTTRHLKERLERELLHNVALTVEQGSELDKYTVSGRGELHLAVLIKNMRREGYELAVSKPEVMFRLKMVKSLSPMKR
;
A
#
# COMPACT_ATOMS: atom_id res chain seq x y z
N MET A 1 -28.05 -11.02 11.21
CA MET A 1 -28.29 -11.64 9.89
C MET A 1 -27.84 -13.08 10.04
N GLU A 2 -28.71 -14.06 9.76
CA GLU A 2 -28.45 -15.48 10.06
C GLU A 2 -27.96 -16.27 8.84
N GLU A 3 -28.29 -15.81 7.63
CA GLU A 3 -27.90 -16.43 6.37
C GLU A 3 -27.64 -15.36 5.29
N ALA A 4 -26.90 -15.75 4.24
CA ALA A 4 -26.59 -14.94 3.06
C ALA A 4 -26.65 -15.82 1.81
N ALA A 5 -27.16 -15.30 0.70
CA ALA A 5 -27.30 -16.02 -0.56
C ALA A 5 -26.37 -15.48 -1.67
N ALA A 6 -26.22 -16.25 -2.74
CA ALA A 6 -25.44 -15.84 -3.90
C ALA A 6 -25.99 -14.54 -4.52
N GLY A 7 -25.11 -13.57 -4.76
CA GLY A 7 -25.46 -12.25 -5.30
C GLY A 7 -25.62 -11.15 -4.24
N GLU A 8 -25.57 -11.48 -2.95
CA GLU A 8 -25.64 -10.50 -1.87
C GLU A 8 -24.25 -9.94 -1.51
N ILE A 9 -24.22 -8.66 -1.09
CA ILE A 9 -23.02 -8.02 -0.56
C ILE A 9 -23.12 -8.02 0.97
N VAL A 10 -22.24 -8.79 1.62
CA VAL A 10 -22.29 -9.04 3.06
C VAL A 10 -20.94 -8.76 3.73
N CYS A 11 -20.98 -8.46 5.03
CA CYS A 11 -19.79 -8.34 5.87
C CYS A 11 -19.70 -9.56 6.78
N ILE A 12 -18.59 -10.31 6.67
CA ILE A 12 -18.32 -11.47 7.50
C ILE A 12 -17.34 -11.06 8.59
N ILE A 13 -17.67 -11.38 9.84
CA ILE A 13 -16.85 -11.12 11.03
C ILE A 13 -16.36 -12.44 11.62
N GLY A 14 -15.15 -12.45 12.19
CA GLY A 14 -14.57 -13.62 12.87
C GLY A 14 -13.63 -14.48 12.02
N ILE A 15 -13.25 -14.01 10.83
CA ILE A 15 -12.17 -14.61 10.03
C ILE A 15 -10.97 -13.67 10.06
N ASP A 16 -9.83 -14.18 10.53
CA ASP A 16 -8.59 -13.42 10.61
C ASP A 16 -7.78 -13.53 9.31
N ASN A 17 -6.93 -12.53 9.07
CA ASN A 17 -5.92 -12.51 7.99
C ASN A 17 -6.46 -12.57 6.55
N LEU A 18 -7.74 -12.26 6.31
CA LEU A 18 -8.28 -12.07 4.95
C LEU A 18 -7.64 -10.87 4.26
N LYS A 19 -7.23 -11.06 3.01
CA LYS A 19 -6.67 -10.04 2.13
C LYS A 19 -7.59 -9.79 0.93
N ILE A 20 -7.37 -8.64 0.29
CA ILE A 20 -8.07 -8.30 -0.94
C ILE A 20 -7.75 -9.33 -2.02
N SER A 21 -8.78 -9.85 -2.67
CA SER A 21 -8.76 -10.96 -3.66
C SER A 21 -8.69 -12.38 -3.08
N ASP A 22 -8.75 -12.55 -1.75
CA ASP A 22 -8.98 -13.89 -1.19
C ASP A 22 -10.40 -14.37 -1.51
N THR A 23 -10.55 -15.66 -1.75
CA THR A 23 -11.84 -16.32 -1.98
C THR A 23 -12.14 -17.25 -0.81
N ILE A 24 -13.30 -17.08 -0.18
CA ILE A 24 -13.79 -17.98 0.86
C ILE A 24 -14.64 -19.05 0.18
N CYS A 25 -14.25 -20.31 0.32
CA CYS A 25 -14.91 -21.44 -0.32
C CYS A 25 -15.37 -22.46 0.72
N ASP A 26 -16.23 -23.38 0.29
CA ASP A 26 -16.53 -24.59 1.04
C ASP A 26 -15.25 -25.44 1.21
N PRO A 27 -14.96 -25.98 2.42
CA PRO A 27 -13.77 -26.81 2.66
C PRO A 27 -13.68 -28.06 1.78
N GLU A 28 -14.81 -28.62 1.32
CA GLU A 28 -14.87 -29.80 0.45
C GLU A 28 -14.74 -29.42 -1.03
N SER A 29 -14.91 -28.14 -1.39
CA SER A 29 -14.88 -27.64 -2.77
C SER A 29 -14.15 -26.30 -2.88
N VAL A 30 -12.82 -26.36 -2.80
CA VAL A 30 -11.94 -25.18 -2.86
C VAL A 30 -11.66 -24.78 -4.31
N GLU A 31 -12.37 -23.77 -4.80
CA GLU A 31 -12.11 -23.12 -6.09
C GLU A 31 -11.81 -21.63 -5.91
N ALA A 32 -10.55 -21.23 -6.11
CA ALA A 32 -10.15 -19.83 -5.97
C ALA A 32 -10.54 -19.00 -7.20
N MET A 33 -11.09 -17.81 -6.97
CA MET A 33 -11.37 -16.87 -8.06
C MET A 33 -10.07 -16.28 -8.63
N PRO A 34 -10.06 -15.87 -9.91
CA PRO A 34 -8.93 -15.15 -10.48
C PRO A 34 -8.62 -13.88 -9.68
N VAL A 35 -7.35 -13.71 -9.33
CA VAL A 35 -6.88 -12.53 -8.59
C VAL A 35 -7.10 -11.27 -9.43
N LEU A 36 -7.62 -10.23 -8.80
CA LEU A 36 -7.76 -8.93 -9.43
C LEU A 36 -6.37 -8.32 -9.66
N THR A 37 -6.01 -8.08 -10.92
CA THR A 37 -4.81 -7.29 -11.24
C THR A 37 -5.03 -5.83 -10.91
N VAL A 38 -4.15 -5.29 -10.08
CA VAL A 38 -4.20 -3.92 -9.58
C VAL A 38 -3.25 -3.06 -10.41
N ASP A 39 -3.67 -1.84 -10.76
CA ASP A 39 -2.78 -0.90 -11.44
C ASP A 39 -1.56 -0.59 -10.60
N LYS A 40 -0.40 -0.68 -11.25
CA LYS A 40 0.91 -0.47 -10.64
C LYS A 40 1.09 0.99 -10.23
N PRO A 41 1.90 1.26 -9.19
CA PRO A 41 2.22 2.62 -8.81
C PRO A 41 2.99 3.34 -9.95
N THR A 42 2.74 4.64 -10.06
CA THR A 42 3.27 5.52 -11.12
C THR A 42 4.10 6.67 -10.54
N ILE A 43 3.83 7.05 -9.29
CA ILE A 43 4.53 8.11 -8.55
C ILE A 43 5.12 7.52 -7.28
N SER A 44 6.33 7.94 -6.94
CA SER A 44 7.03 7.58 -5.70
C SER A 44 7.49 8.83 -4.96
N MET A 45 7.52 8.78 -3.63
CA MET A 45 8.14 9.80 -2.78
C MET A 45 8.67 9.16 -1.48
N THR A 46 9.64 9.82 -0.84
CA THR A 46 10.16 9.38 0.45
C THR A 46 9.32 9.97 1.58
N PHE A 47 8.87 9.12 2.50
CA PHE A 47 8.24 9.47 3.77
C PHE A 47 9.28 9.27 4.87
N GLN A 48 9.42 10.26 5.75
CA GLN A 48 10.34 10.18 6.87
C GLN A 48 9.75 10.85 8.12
N VAL A 49 10.27 10.50 9.29
CA VAL A 49 9.90 11.22 10.52
C VAL A 49 10.38 12.67 10.45
N ASN A 50 9.65 13.59 11.08
CA ASN A 50 10.09 14.98 11.16
C ASN A 50 11.29 15.10 12.12
N ASP A 51 12.47 15.41 11.59
CA ASP A 51 13.72 15.64 12.30
C ASP A 51 14.07 17.13 12.45
N SER A 52 13.16 18.02 12.06
CA SER A 52 13.39 19.47 12.13
C SER A 52 13.35 20.02 13.57
N PRO A 53 13.85 21.25 13.82
CA PRO A 53 13.78 21.91 15.13
C PRO A 53 12.34 22.15 15.66
N PHE A 54 11.34 21.92 14.82
CA PHE A 54 9.92 22.05 15.16
C PHE A 54 9.26 20.70 15.46
N ALA A 55 10.03 19.60 15.43
CA ALA A 55 9.56 18.26 15.71
C ALA A 55 8.85 18.18 17.07
N GLY A 56 7.65 17.59 17.09
CA GLY A 56 6.90 17.30 18.31
C GLY A 56 6.11 18.47 18.88
N ARG A 57 5.87 19.51 18.07
CA ARG A 57 5.00 20.64 18.46
C ARG A 57 3.53 20.39 18.17
N GLU A 58 3.21 19.65 17.10
CA GLU A 58 1.82 19.44 16.65
C GLU A 58 1.43 17.96 16.60
N GLY A 59 2.37 17.04 16.39
CA GLY A 59 2.09 15.60 16.27
C GLY A 59 2.42 14.77 17.50
N LYS A 60 1.69 13.66 17.64
CA LYS A 60 1.86 12.65 18.70
C LYS A 60 2.75 11.50 18.26
N PHE A 61 2.78 11.21 16.96
CA PHE A 61 3.52 10.09 16.40
C PHE A 61 4.76 10.59 15.65
N LEU A 62 5.91 10.49 16.32
CA LEU A 62 7.19 11.07 15.89
C LEU A 62 8.29 10.04 15.61
N THR A 63 8.03 8.76 15.87
CA THR A 63 9.06 7.71 15.79
C THR A 63 8.95 6.93 14.49
N THR A 64 10.09 6.42 14.02
CA THR A 64 10.17 5.54 12.85
C THR A 64 9.26 4.33 13.00
N ARG A 65 9.15 3.78 14.21
CA ARG A 65 8.26 2.66 14.52
C ARG A 65 6.80 3.01 14.27
N HIS A 66 6.34 4.17 14.73
CA HIS A 66 4.96 4.60 14.48
C HIS A 66 4.70 4.79 12.99
N LEU A 67 5.64 5.42 12.26
CA LEU A 67 5.52 5.60 10.81
C LEU A 67 5.40 4.25 10.09
N LYS A 68 6.29 3.30 10.41
CA LYS A 68 6.27 1.95 9.85
C LYS A 68 4.94 1.23 10.11
N GLU A 69 4.51 1.17 11.37
CA GLU A 69 3.26 0.50 11.76
C GLU A 69 2.03 1.09 11.02
N ARG A 70 2.04 2.42 10.77
CA ARG A 70 0.95 3.08 10.04
C ARG A 70 0.96 2.76 8.55
N LEU A 71 2.13 2.73 7.93
CA LEU A 71 2.29 2.38 6.52
C LEU A 71 1.94 0.90 6.28
N GLU A 72 2.36 0.00 7.17
CA GLU A 72 2.01 -1.43 7.11
C GLU A 72 0.50 -1.63 7.25
N ARG A 73 -0.17 -0.87 8.12
CA ARG A 73 -1.64 -0.89 8.25
C ARG A 73 -2.34 -0.42 6.97
N GLU A 74 -1.77 0.55 6.25
CA GLU A 74 -2.33 1.04 4.99
C GLU A 74 -2.28 -0.06 3.91
N LEU A 75 -1.18 -0.82 3.84
CA LEU A 75 -1.01 -1.90 2.86
C LEU A 75 -2.06 -3.01 2.97
N LEU A 76 -2.68 -3.20 4.14
CA LEU A 76 -3.74 -4.19 4.33
C LEU A 76 -4.99 -3.89 3.52
N HIS A 77 -5.28 -2.60 3.30
CA HIS A 77 -6.52 -2.13 2.68
C HIS A 77 -6.27 -1.49 1.31
N ASN A 78 -5.03 -1.10 1.03
CA ASN A 78 -4.65 -0.34 -0.14
C ASN A 78 -3.68 -1.11 -1.03
N VAL A 79 -4.25 -1.95 -1.90
CA VAL A 79 -3.49 -2.74 -2.88
C VAL A 79 -2.73 -1.89 -3.92
N ALA A 80 -3.08 -0.62 -4.05
CA ALA A 80 -2.48 0.31 -5.00
C ALA A 80 -1.20 0.98 -4.46
N LEU A 81 -0.90 0.75 -3.19
CA LEU A 81 0.24 1.32 -2.49
C LEU A 81 1.38 0.29 -2.39
N THR A 82 2.61 0.75 -2.51
CA THR A 82 3.80 -0.04 -2.24
C THR A 82 4.69 0.76 -1.31
N VAL A 83 5.21 0.09 -0.28
CA VAL A 83 6.09 0.71 0.72
C VAL A 83 7.36 -0.11 0.79
N GLU A 84 8.51 0.55 0.61
CA GLU A 84 9.84 -0.05 0.71
C GLU A 84 10.66 0.72 1.73
N GLN A 85 11.45 0.02 2.54
CA GLN A 85 12.41 0.68 3.43
C GLN A 85 13.49 1.34 2.57
N GLY A 86 13.77 2.62 2.81
CA GLY A 86 14.81 3.36 2.13
C GLY A 86 16.22 2.98 2.60
N SER A 87 17.22 3.72 2.13
CA SER A 87 18.63 3.54 2.53
C SER A 87 18.88 3.83 4.01
N GLU A 88 18.03 4.66 4.61
CA GLU A 88 18.08 5.02 6.02
C GLU A 88 16.89 4.40 6.76
N LEU A 89 17.10 4.07 8.04
CA LEU A 89 16.12 3.38 8.88
C LEU A 89 14.83 4.19 9.07
N ASP A 90 14.93 5.51 9.04
CA ASP A 90 13.86 6.46 9.26
C ASP A 90 13.16 6.92 7.97
N LYS A 91 13.57 6.40 6.81
CA LYS A 91 13.04 6.76 5.49
C LYS A 91 12.34 5.58 4.82
N TYR A 92 11.17 5.83 4.26
CA TYR A 92 10.36 4.87 3.52
C TYR A 92 10.06 5.40 2.13
N THR A 93 10.34 4.63 1.10
CA THR A 93 9.89 4.92 -0.26
C THR A 93 8.45 4.45 -0.40
N VAL A 94 7.53 5.39 -0.60
CA VAL A 94 6.09 5.11 -0.73
C VAL A 94 5.65 5.43 -2.15
N SER A 95 5.12 4.43 -2.83
CA SER A 95 4.71 4.51 -4.23
C SER A 95 3.21 4.27 -4.38
N GLY A 96 2.55 5.08 -5.21
CA GLY A 96 1.10 5.02 -5.44
C GLY A 96 0.70 5.34 -6.88
N ARG A 97 -0.60 5.24 -7.18
CA ARG A 97 -1.17 5.48 -8.53
C ARG A 97 -1.13 6.93 -9.04
N GLY A 98 -0.72 7.88 -8.22
CA GLY A 98 -0.64 9.29 -8.60
C GLY A 98 -0.41 10.20 -7.39
N GLU A 99 -0.19 11.49 -7.66
CA GLU A 99 0.05 12.49 -6.61
C GLU A 99 -1.13 12.62 -5.64
N LEU A 100 -2.37 12.67 -6.15
CA LEU A 100 -3.57 12.77 -5.32
C LEU A 100 -3.72 11.58 -4.36
N HIS A 101 -3.36 10.38 -4.80
CA HIS A 101 -3.42 9.18 -3.97
C HIS A 101 -2.53 9.32 -2.72
N LEU A 102 -1.29 9.77 -2.92
CA LEU A 102 -0.32 9.97 -1.84
C LEU A 102 -0.69 11.20 -0.98
N ALA A 103 -1.23 12.25 -1.59
CA ALA A 103 -1.69 13.44 -0.87
C ALA A 103 -2.84 13.12 0.12
N VAL A 104 -3.78 12.24 -0.27
CA VAL A 104 -4.85 11.78 0.62
C VAL A 104 -4.27 10.99 1.81
N LEU A 105 -3.32 10.09 1.57
CA LEU A 105 -2.65 9.34 2.64
C LEU A 105 -1.96 10.27 3.64
N ILE A 106 -1.15 11.22 3.16
CA ILE A 106 -0.46 12.21 4.00
C ILE A 106 -1.46 13.01 4.82
N LYS A 107 -2.55 13.47 4.21
CA LYS A 107 -3.59 14.25 4.90
C LYS A 107 -4.27 13.45 6.00
N ASN A 108 -4.57 12.17 5.75
CA ASN A 108 -5.17 11.30 6.75
C ASN A 108 -4.21 11.07 7.91
N MET A 109 -2.95 10.74 7.63
CA MET A 109 -1.91 10.60 8.65
C MET A 109 -1.73 11.88 9.49
N ARG A 110 -1.75 13.08 8.87
CA ARG A 110 -1.69 14.34 9.61
C ARG A 110 -2.92 14.53 10.53
N ARG A 111 -4.11 14.17 10.08
CA ARG A 111 -5.35 14.21 10.91
C ARG A 111 -5.32 13.21 12.06
N GLU A 112 -4.65 12.08 11.86
CA GLU A 112 -4.39 11.09 12.91
C GLU A 112 -3.31 11.55 13.92
N GLY A 113 -2.60 12.64 13.63
CA GLY A 113 -1.57 13.22 14.50
C GLY A 113 -0.15 12.73 14.23
N TYR A 114 0.11 12.19 13.04
CA TYR A 114 1.47 11.88 12.59
C TYR A 114 2.18 13.15 12.14
N GLU A 115 3.43 13.28 12.57
CA GLU A 115 4.33 14.33 12.12
C GLU A 115 5.41 13.70 11.25
N LEU A 116 5.33 13.98 9.95
CA LEU A 116 6.22 13.41 8.96
C LEU A 116 6.66 14.47 7.96
N ALA A 117 7.83 14.27 7.38
CA ALA A 117 8.31 14.98 6.22
C ALA A 117 8.20 14.09 4.98
N VAL A 118 7.98 14.71 3.82
CA VAL A 118 7.90 14.01 2.53
C VAL A 118 8.80 14.67 1.50
N SER A 119 9.39 13.87 0.62
CA SER A 119 10.14 14.40 -0.53
C SER A 119 9.20 14.88 -1.63
N LYS A 120 9.78 15.55 -2.63
CA LYS A 120 9.08 15.83 -3.88
C LYS A 120 8.68 14.50 -4.55
N PRO A 121 7.47 14.41 -5.15
CA PRO A 121 7.07 13.24 -5.95
C PRO A 121 7.94 13.09 -7.20
N GLU A 122 8.30 11.85 -7.50
CA GLU A 122 9.05 11.45 -8.68
C GLU A 122 8.27 10.42 -9.51
N VAL A 123 8.39 10.52 -10.84
CA VAL A 123 7.74 9.58 -11.77
C VAL A 123 8.54 8.29 -11.81
N MET A 124 7.85 7.16 -11.68
CA MET A 124 8.46 5.85 -11.81
C MET A 124 8.67 5.48 -13.28
N PHE A 125 9.92 5.49 -13.74
CA PHE A 125 10.28 5.01 -15.07
C PHE A 125 10.41 3.49 -15.08
N ARG A 126 9.62 2.82 -15.92
CA ARG A 126 9.74 1.37 -16.13
C ARG A 126 10.51 1.11 -17.42
N LEU A 127 11.75 0.61 -17.30
CA LEU A 127 12.47 0.00 -18.40
C LEU A 127 11.76 -1.30 -18.79
N LYS A 128 10.93 -1.26 -19.85
CA LYS A 128 10.45 -2.48 -20.49
C LYS A 128 11.62 -3.09 -21.26
N MET A 129 12.30 -4.07 -20.67
CA MET A 129 13.21 -4.94 -21.42
C MET A 129 12.39 -5.68 -22.48
N VAL A 130 12.49 -5.23 -23.74
CA VAL A 130 11.97 -5.99 -24.88
C VAL A 130 12.84 -7.24 -24.99
N LYS A 131 12.30 -8.39 -24.60
CA LYS A 131 12.97 -9.67 -24.75
C LYS A 131 13.21 -9.88 -26.26
N SER A 132 14.45 -9.77 -26.71
CA SER A 132 14.81 -10.06 -28.10
C SER A 132 14.56 -11.55 -28.33
N LEU A 133 13.47 -11.86 -29.05
CA LEU A 133 13.27 -13.17 -29.63
C LEU A 133 14.41 -13.36 -30.65
N SER A 134 15.40 -14.16 -30.29
CA SER A 134 16.42 -14.61 -31.22
C SER A 134 15.72 -15.50 -32.26
N PRO A 135 15.83 -15.23 -33.57
CA PRO A 135 15.26 -16.13 -34.57
C PRO A 135 15.98 -17.48 -34.48
N MET A 136 15.22 -18.55 -34.24
CA MET A 136 15.69 -19.93 -34.37
C MET A 136 16.35 -20.09 -35.74
N LYS A 137 17.63 -20.45 -35.76
CA LYS A 137 18.31 -20.87 -36.98
C LYS A 137 17.68 -22.17 -37.48
N ARG A 138 17.49 -22.25 -38.79
CA ARG A 138 17.09 -23.45 -39.56
C ARG A 138 18.12 -24.55 -39.44
#